data_AF-A0A4S1FMK9-F1
#
_entry.id   AF-A0A4S1FMK9-F1
#
_cell.length_a   1.000
_cell.length_b   1.000
_cell.length_c   1.000
_cell.angle_alpha   90.00
_cell.angle_beta   90.00
_cell.angle_gamma   90.00
#
_symmetry.space_group_name_H-M   'P 1'
#
loop_
_entity.id
_entity.type
_entity.pdbx_description
1 polymer ?
#
loop_
_entity_poly.entity_id
_entity_poly.type
_entity_poly.pdbx_seq_one_letter_code
_entity_poly.pdbx_strand_id
1 'polypeptide(L)'
;MQTDKILERYSHQKSNLSLALLSDNDGGDPKILIQGSKRALHLLAELLLAVADEKANDGFGMGPRSAGSFHFSATSEFGVYVHRLDE
;
A
#
# COMPACT_ATOMS: atom_id res chain seq x y z
N MET A 1 -8.82 -11.80 7.67
CA MET A 1 -9.35 -10.98 6.56
C MET A 1 -8.74 -11.41 5.25
N GLN A 2 -9.27 -10.98 4.10
CA GLN A 2 -8.63 -11.29 2.80
C GLN A 2 -7.24 -10.66 2.72
N THR A 3 -7.07 -9.46 3.28
CA THR A 3 -5.80 -8.75 3.36
C THR A 3 -4.71 -9.53 4.11
N ASP A 4 -5.03 -10.21 5.22
CA ASP A 4 -4.06 -11.02 5.98
C ASP A 4 -3.49 -12.16 5.14
N LYS A 5 -4.35 -12.87 4.38
CA LYS A 5 -3.93 -13.97 3.50
C LYS A 5 -3.04 -13.48 2.36
N ILE A 6 -3.31 -12.27 1.86
CA ILE A 6 -2.47 -11.63 0.86
C ILE A 6 -1.11 -11.31 1.49
N LEU A 7 -1.07 -10.62 2.63
CA LEU A 7 0.20 -10.29 3.31
C LEU A 7 1.05 -11.54 3.59
N GLU A 8 0.44 -12.63 4.05
CA GLU A 8 1.10 -13.91 4.28
C GLU A 8 1.76 -14.45 3.00
N ARG A 9 1.04 -14.48 1.88
CA ARG A 9 1.59 -14.89 0.55
C ARG A 9 2.80 -14.04 0.14
N TYR A 10 2.79 -12.77 0.53
CA TYR A 10 3.86 -11.83 0.20
C TYR A 10 4.99 -11.78 1.24
N SER A 11 4.88 -12.47 2.38
CA SER A 11 5.78 -12.36 3.54
C SER A 11 7.18 -12.96 3.35
N HIS A 12 7.35 -13.89 2.41
CA HIS A 12 8.62 -14.61 2.24
C HIS A 12 9.72 -13.81 1.54
N GLN A 13 9.35 -12.73 0.85
CA GLN A 13 10.30 -11.91 0.12
C GLN A 13 9.91 -10.45 0.19
N LYS A 14 10.88 -9.61 0.51
CA LYS A 14 10.69 -8.17 0.66
C LYS A 14 10.16 -7.56 -0.64
N SER A 15 9.00 -6.90 -0.56
CA SER A 15 8.32 -6.30 -1.71
C SER A 15 8.98 -5.00 -2.20
N ASN A 16 9.64 -4.25 -1.29
CA ASN A 16 10.28 -2.94 -1.54
C ASN A 16 9.30 -1.89 -2.10
N LEU A 17 8.13 -1.76 -1.50
CA LEU A 17 7.17 -0.68 -1.80
C LEU A 17 7.66 0.64 -1.19
N SER A 18 7.65 1.72 -1.95
CA SER A 18 8.05 3.06 -1.49
C SER A 18 6.98 4.06 -1.86
N LEU A 19 6.54 4.84 -0.87
CA LEU A 19 5.65 5.97 -1.06
C LEU A 19 6.34 7.27 -0.66
N ALA A 20 6.24 8.26 -1.53
CA ALA A 20 6.83 9.59 -1.34
C ALA A 20 5.91 10.65 -1.95
N LEU A 21 6.05 11.90 -1.52
CA LEU A 21 5.36 13.04 -2.11
C LEU A 21 6.20 13.58 -3.28
N LEU A 22 5.66 13.57 -4.49
CA LEU A 22 6.22 14.32 -5.61
C LEU A 22 5.74 15.75 -5.49
N SER A 23 6.67 16.63 -5.12
CA SER A 23 6.47 18.07 -5.23
C SER A 23 6.76 18.47 -6.67
N ASP A 24 5.77 19.05 -7.36
CA ASP A 24 5.95 19.59 -8.68
C ASP A 24 6.49 21.02 -8.55
N ASN A 25 7.75 21.24 -8.92
CA ASN A 25 8.38 22.55 -8.80
C ASN A 25 7.81 23.56 -9.82
N ASP A 26 7.03 23.09 -10.80
CA ASP A 26 6.45 23.90 -11.88
C ASP A 26 4.97 24.26 -11.64
N GLY A 27 4.51 24.21 -10.38
CA GLY A 27 3.18 24.68 -9.98
C GLY A 27 2.02 23.70 -10.23
N GLY A 28 2.33 22.42 -10.46
CA GLY A 28 1.33 21.35 -10.53
C GLY A 28 0.84 20.89 -9.15
N ASP A 29 -0.31 20.18 -9.14
CA ASP A 29 -0.82 19.56 -7.93
C ASP A 29 0.15 18.50 -7.37
N PRO A 30 0.27 18.38 -6.03
CA PRO A 30 1.09 17.36 -5.39
C PRO A 30 0.61 15.96 -5.78
N LYS A 31 1.56 15.07 -6.10
CA LYS A 31 1.26 13.67 -6.45
C LYS A 31 1.91 12.73 -5.46
N ILE A 32 1.28 11.60 -5.16
CA ILE A 32 1.92 10.54 -4.38
C ILE A 32 2.64 9.60 -5.35
N LEU A 33 3.95 9.50 -5.24
CA LEU A 33 4.72 8.46 -5.90
C LEU A 33 4.42 7.14 -5.21
N ILE A 34 3.93 6.16 -5.96
CA ILE A 34 3.85 4.77 -5.54
C ILE A 34 4.80 4.00 -6.44
N GLN A 35 5.91 3.51 -5.89
CA GLN A 35 6.91 2.78 -6.65
C GLN A 35 7.37 1.53 -5.92
N GLY A 36 7.87 0.56 -6.66
CA GLY A 36 8.42 -0.67 -6.10
C GLY A 36 8.68 -1.71 -7.18
N SER A 37 9.06 -2.91 -6.74
CA SER A 37 9.16 -4.05 -7.64
C SER A 37 7.78 -4.42 -8.22
N LYS A 38 7.75 -5.17 -9.33
CA LYS A 38 6.51 -5.76 -9.87
C LYS A 38 5.70 -6.49 -8.77
N ARG A 39 6.40 -7.21 -7.89
CA ARG A 39 5.80 -7.92 -6.75
C ARG A 39 5.17 -6.96 -5.73
N ALA A 40 5.81 -5.83 -5.42
CA ALA A 40 5.23 -4.80 -4.56
C ALA A 40 3.97 -4.19 -5.14
N LEU A 41 3.98 -3.86 -6.43
CA LEU A 41 2.83 -3.27 -7.09
C LEU A 41 1.67 -4.26 -7.19
N HIS A 42 1.94 -5.55 -7.45
CA HIS A 42 0.93 -6.60 -7.38
C HIS A 42 0.35 -6.78 -5.96
N LEU A 43 1.20 -6.79 -4.92
CA LEU A 43 0.74 -6.82 -3.53
C LEU A 43 -0.25 -5.68 -3.25
N LEU A 44 0.12 -4.44 -3.60
CA LEU A 44 -0.74 -3.29 -3.37
C LEU A 44 -2.05 -3.39 -4.17
N ALA A 45 -2.00 -3.83 -5.43
CA ALA A 45 -3.19 -4.04 -6.24
C ALA A 45 -4.14 -5.09 -5.64
N GLU A 46 -3.61 -6.22 -5.16
CA GLU A 46 -4.41 -7.26 -4.49
C GLU A 46 -5.03 -6.74 -3.18
N LEU A 47 -4.32 -5.91 -2.41
CA LEU A 47 -4.86 -5.29 -1.20
C LEU A 47 -5.99 -4.30 -1.50
N LEU A 48 -5.86 -3.50 -2.56
CA LEU A 48 -6.92 -2.58 -3.01
C LEU A 48 -8.19 -3.35 -3.37
N LEU A 49 -8.06 -4.42 -4.16
CA LEU A 49 -9.19 -5.28 -4.54
C LEU A 49 -9.82 -5.93 -3.32
N ALA A 50 -9.02 -6.45 -2.39
CA ALA A 50 -9.53 -7.05 -1.16
C ALA A 50 -10.37 -6.08 -0.33
N VAL A 51 -9.92 -4.84 -0.14
CA VAL A 51 -10.71 -3.82 0.60
C VAL A 51 -11.99 -3.43 -0.15
N ALA A 52 -11.93 -3.34 -1.48
CA ALA A 52 -13.11 -3.07 -2.29
C ALA A 52 -14.18 -4.18 -2.15
N ASP A 53 -13.76 -5.45 -2.13
CA ASP A 53 -14.68 -6.60 -2.15
C ASP A 53 -15.07 -7.13 -0.76
N GLU A 54 -14.30 -6.85 0.30
CA GLU A 54 -14.55 -7.38 1.64
C GLU A 54 -15.69 -6.62 2.33
N LYS A 55 -16.87 -7.23 2.44
CA LYS A 55 -18.05 -6.58 3.07
C LYS A 55 -17.88 -6.34 4.56
N ALA A 56 -17.12 -7.18 5.25
CA ALA A 56 -16.98 -7.16 6.70
C ALA A 56 -15.91 -6.18 7.21
N ASN A 57 -15.08 -5.64 6.32
CA ASN A 57 -14.08 -4.64 6.68
C ASN A 57 -13.92 -3.63 5.54
N ASP A 58 -14.21 -2.39 5.84
CA ASP A 58 -14.18 -1.26 4.93
C ASP A 58 -12.83 -0.53 4.93
N GLY A 59 -11.85 -0.93 5.75
CA GLY A 59 -10.61 -0.20 5.94
C GLY A 59 -9.38 -1.09 6.16
N PHE A 60 -8.27 -0.72 5.54
CA PHE A 60 -6.99 -1.38 5.75
C PHE A 60 -5.84 -0.37 5.71
N GLY A 61 -4.93 -0.50 6.68
CA GLY A 61 -3.76 0.35 6.79
C GLY A 61 -2.48 -0.44 7.04
N MET A 62 -1.40 -0.04 6.37
CA MET A 62 -0.04 -0.52 6.65
C MET A 62 0.98 0.61 6.46
N GLY A 63 2.09 0.55 7.17
CA GLY A 63 3.09 1.62 7.12
C GLY A 63 4.53 1.16 7.33
N PRO A 64 5.50 1.97 6.87
CA PRO A 64 6.93 1.63 6.94
C PRO A 64 7.46 1.53 8.37
N ARG A 65 6.73 2.09 9.36
CA ARG A 65 7.08 2.10 10.78
C ARG A 65 6.01 1.44 11.66
N SER A 66 5.13 0.64 11.07
CA SER A 66 4.00 0.00 11.76
C SER A 66 3.76 -1.40 11.18
N ALA A 67 2.57 -1.98 11.42
CA ALA A 67 2.17 -3.25 10.81
C ALA A 67 2.35 -3.21 9.28
N GLY A 68 2.91 -4.28 8.73
CA GLY A 68 3.23 -4.39 7.30
C GLY A 68 4.54 -3.71 6.87
N SER A 69 5.34 -3.17 7.80
CA SER A 69 6.63 -2.50 7.50
C SER A 69 7.60 -3.33 6.66
N PHE A 70 7.55 -4.67 6.79
CA PHE A 70 8.35 -5.60 5.99
C PHE A 70 8.18 -5.39 4.47
N HIS A 71 7.00 -4.96 4.02
CA HIS A 71 6.73 -4.76 2.59
C HIS A 71 7.27 -3.44 2.05
N PHE A 72 7.70 -2.52 2.92
CA PHE A 72 8.19 -1.20 2.54
C PHE A 72 9.71 -1.16 2.32
N SER A 73 10.15 -0.27 1.45
CA SER A 73 11.54 0.16 1.38
C SER A 73 11.90 0.95 2.64
N ALA A 74 13.19 0.98 2.99
CA ALA A 74 13.67 1.77 4.12
C ALA A 74 13.52 3.29 3.89
N THR A 75 13.36 3.71 2.64
CA THR A 75 13.23 5.11 2.22
C THR A 75 11.79 5.56 2.09
N SER A 76 10.79 4.69 2.32
CA SER A 76 9.39 5.07 2.23
C SER A 76 9.05 6.11 3.30
N GLU A 77 8.53 7.25 2.87
CA GLU A 77 8.16 8.35 3.75
C GLU A 77 6.77 8.12 4.36
N PHE A 78 5.87 7.58 3.54
CA PHE A 78 4.45 7.37 3.87
C PHE A 78 4.06 5.89 3.90
N GLY A 79 2.94 5.61 4.58
CA GLY A 79 2.22 4.34 4.52
C GLY A 79 1.03 4.39 3.55
N VAL A 80 0.29 3.30 3.47
CA VAL A 80 -0.95 3.19 2.69
C VAL A 80 -2.12 3.02 3.64
N TYR A 81 -3.19 3.77 3.41
CA TYR A 81 -4.50 3.52 4.01
C TYR A 81 -5.53 3.51 2.89
N VAL A 82 -6.32 2.43 2.83
CA VAL A 82 -7.39 2.24 1.84
C VAL A 82 -8.68 2.10 2.62
N HIS A 83 -9.72 2.82 2.19
CA HIS A 83 -11.03 2.74 2.78
C HIS A 83 -12.10 2.73 1.67
N ARG A 84 -13.04 1.79 1.75
CA ARG A 84 -14.21 1.73 0.86
C ARG A 84 -15.34 2.53 1.50
N LEU A 85 -15.93 3.44 0.74
CA LEU A 85 -17.14 4.15 1.16
C LEU A 85 -18.37 3.26 0.97
N ASP A 86 -19.38 3.44 1.82
CA ASP A 86 -20.69 2.84 1.60
C ASP A 86 -21.33 3.43 0.33
N GLU A 87 -21.93 2.58 -0.51
CA GLU A 87 -22.69 2.97 -1.70
C GLU A 87 -24.14 3.34 -1.38
#